data_AF-A0A519E9T9-F1
#
_entry.id   AF-A0A519E9T9-F1
#
_cell.length_a   1.000
_cell.length_b   1.000
_cell.length_c   1.000
_cell.angle_alpha   90.00
_cell.angle_beta   90.00
_cell.angle_gamma   90.00
#
_symmetry.space_group_name_H-M   'P 1'
#
loop_
_entity.id
_entity.type
_entity.pdbx_description
1 polymer ?
#
loop_
_entity_poly.entity_id
_entity_poly.type
_entity_poly.pdbx_seq_one_letter_code
_entity_poly.pdbx_strand_id
1 'polypeptide(L)' 'MLHAVIKFNRAVQFPRFAMKQGEKWGFVVFRKWADAVKAIQAGERFAFAGGQCLAEDVELVYLGPGNAEYSRAAGYIQ' A
#
# COMPACT_ATOMS: atom_id res chain seq x y z
N MET A 1 -8.91 -13.90 -4.35
CA MET A 1 -8.54 -13.06 -3.18
C MET A 1 -8.04 -11.72 -3.71
N LEU A 2 -8.50 -10.61 -3.13
CA LEU A 2 -8.11 -9.27 -3.58
C LEU A 2 -6.66 -8.95 -3.15
N HIS A 3 -5.97 -8.23 -4.02
CA HIS A 3 -4.61 -7.74 -3.83
C HIS A 3 -4.61 -6.23 -4.07
N ALA A 4 -3.76 -5.54 -3.32
CA ALA A 4 -3.55 -4.12 -3.46
C ALA A 4 -2.06 -3.82 -3.62
N VAL A 5 -1.77 -2.74 -4.34
CA VAL A 5 -0.43 -2.15 -4.37
C VAL A 5 -0.58 -0.69 -4.02
N ILE A 6 0.18 -0.24 -3.03
CA ILE A 6 0.34 1.17 -2.70
C ILE A 6 1.71 1.65 -3.16
N LYS A 7 1.81 2.93 -3.53
CA LYS A 7 3.05 3.62 -3.85
C LYS A 7 3.21 4.80 -2.90
N PHE A 8 4.38 4.97 -2.30
CA PHE A 8 4.64 6.08 -1.39
C PHE A 8 4.89 7.38 -2.17
N ASN A 9 4.14 8.43 -1.85
CA ASN A 9 4.22 9.75 -2.49
C ASN A 9 5.39 10.59 -1.97
N ARG A 10 5.90 10.25 -0.77
CA ARG A 10 7.07 10.87 -0.13
C ARG A 10 7.83 9.84 0.70
N ALA A 11 9.02 10.20 1.18
CA ALA A 11 9.73 9.37 2.16
C ALA A 11 9.01 9.40 3.52
N VAL A 12 8.83 8.23 4.14
CA VAL A 12 8.14 8.09 5.43
C VAL A 12 8.95 7.17 6.34
N GLN A 13 9.17 7.61 7.59
CA GLN A 13 9.85 6.83 8.61
C GLN A 13 8.83 6.12 9.51
N PHE A 14 8.94 4.79 9.62
CA PHE A 14 8.16 4.00 10.57
C PHE A 14 9.06 3.40 11.66
N PRO A 15 8.47 2.89 12.76
CA PRO A 15 9.24 2.27 13.85
C PRO A 15 10.08 1.07 13.42
N ARG A 16 9.66 0.31 12.41
CA ARG A 16 10.38 -0.90 11.95
C ARG A 16 11.31 -0.66 10.76
N PHE A 17 10.94 0.24 9.84
CA PHE A 17 11.72 0.56 8.64
C PHE A 17 11.25 1.89 8.04
N ALA A 18 11.98 2.40 7.05
CA ALA A 18 11.61 3.59 6.29
C ALA A 18 11.23 3.21 4.86
N MET A 19 10.34 3.99 4.25
CA MET A 19 9.99 3.87 2.84
C MET A 19 10.49 5.10 2.10
N LYS A 20 11.04 4.91 0.89
CA LYS A 20 11.43 6.00 -0.01
C LYS A 20 10.24 6.49 -0.84
N GLN A 21 10.33 7.71 -1.34
CA GLN A 21 9.40 8.20 -2.34
C GLN A 21 9.44 7.29 -3.58
N GLY A 22 8.27 6.94 -4.11
CA GLY A 22 8.08 6.07 -5.27
C GLY A 22 8.16 4.58 -4.95
N GLU A 23 8.55 4.20 -3.74
CA GLU A 23 8.60 2.81 -3.33
C GLU A 23 7.20 2.20 -3.29
N LYS A 24 7.09 0.92 -3.70
CA LYS A 24 5.81 0.23 -3.83
C LYS A 24 5.71 -0.89 -2.81
N TRP A 25 4.50 -1.10 -2.30
CA TRP A 25 4.21 -2.17 -1.36
C TRP A 25 2.97 -2.94 -1.80
N GLY A 26 3.17 -4.20 -2.19
CA GLY A 26 2.10 -5.13 -2.55
C GLY A 26 1.64 -5.94 -1.34
N PHE A 27 0.34 -6.13 -1.21
CA PHE A 27 -0.22 -6.95 -0.13
C PHE A 27 -1.57 -7.57 -0.51
N VAL A 28 -1.90 -8.66 0.18
CA VAL A 28 -3.19 -9.32 0.09
C VAL A 28 -4.21 -8.56 0.95
N VAL A 29 -5.36 -8.21 0.36
CA VAL A 29 -6.44 -7.50 1.03
C VAL A 29 -7.21 -8.48 1.91
N PHE A 30 -6.74 -8.64 3.14
CA PHE A 30 -7.33 -9.54 4.14
C PHE A 30 -7.09 -9.02 5.57
N ARG A 31 -8.09 -9.21 6.46
CA ARG A 31 -8.08 -8.73 7.85
C ARG A 31 -7.66 -7.25 7.92
N LYS A 32 -6.62 -6.92 8.69
CA LYS A 32 -6.10 -5.56 8.87
C LYS A 32 -5.84 -4.79 7.56
N TRP A 33 -5.50 -5.49 6.48
CA TRP A 33 -5.24 -4.85 5.20
C TRP A 33 -6.53 -4.46 4.46
N ALA A 34 -7.65 -5.11 4.74
CA ALA A 34 -8.94 -4.67 4.24
C ALA A 34 -9.34 -3.32 4.88
N ASP A 35 -9.08 -3.15 6.18
CA ASP A 35 -9.33 -1.89 6.89
C ASP A 35 -8.37 -0.80 6.42
N ALA A 36 -7.09 -1.13 6.19
CA ALA A 36 -6.13 -0.19 5.64
C ALA A 36 -6.55 0.33 4.25
N VAL A 37 -7.05 -0.53 3.35
CA VAL A 37 -7.53 -0.10 2.04
C VAL A 37 -8.71 0.86 2.17
N LYS A 38 -9.67 0.58 3.05
CA LYS A 38 -10.80 1.49 3.31
C LYS A 38 -10.33 2.83 3.84
N ALA A 39 -9.41 2.83 4.80
CA ALA A 39 -8.84 4.06 5.37
C ALA A 39 -8.11 4.89 4.30
N ILE A 40 -7.31 4.25 3.43
CA ILE A 40 -6.64 4.94 2.31
C ILE A 40 -7.67 5.58 1.38
N GLN A 41 -8.72 4.86 1.00
CA GLN A 41 -9.78 5.38 0.13
C GLN A 41 -10.60 6.50 0.79
N ALA A 42 -10.72 6.50 2.12
CA ALA A 42 -11.40 7.53 2.89
C ALA A 42 -10.52 8.75 3.20
N GLY A 43 -9.22 8.72 2.88
CA GLY A 43 -8.29 9.79 3.25
C GLY A 43 -7.87 9.76 4.72
N GLU A 44 -8.01 8.63 5.40
CA GLU A 44 -7.76 8.45 6.82
C GLU A 44 -6.37 7.87 7.14
N ARG A 45 -6.07 7.71 8.43
CA ARG A 45 -4.84 7.08 8.89
C ARG A 45 -5.01 5.57 8.98
N PHE A 46 -3.92 4.83 8.76
CA PHE A 46 -3.92 3.37 8.87
C PHE A 46 -2.65 2.82 9.52
N ALA A 47 -2.77 1.65 10.15
CA ALA A 47 -1.64 0.99 10.78
C ALA A 47 -0.71 0.36 9.73
N PHE A 48 0.56 0.75 9.73
CA PHE A 48 1.58 0.24 8.80
C PHE A 48 2.95 0.16 9.49
N ALA A 49 3.71 -0.92 9.23
CA ALA A 49 5.09 -1.09 9.72
C ALA A 49 5.30 -0.82 11.24
N GLY A 50 4.29 -1.07 12.07
CA GLY A 50 4.34 -0.82 13.52
C GLY A 50 4.04 0.62 13.94
N GLY A 51 3.72 1.52 13.01
CA GLY A 51 3.28 2.89 13.25
C GLY A 51 1.95 3.22 12.55
N GLN A 52 1.69 4.52 12.38
CA GLN A 52 0.55 5.07 11.64
C GLN A 52 1.05 5.75 10.36
N CYS A 53 0.40 5.46 9.23
CA CYS A 53 0.63 6.11 7.95
C CYS A 53 -0.59 6.95 7.58
N LEU A 54 -0.39 8.08 6.91
CA LEU A 54 -1.47 8.92 6.41
C LEU A 54 -1.87 8.47 5.00
N ALA A 55 -3.15 8.51 4.65
CA ALA A 55 -3.58 8.23 3.28
C ALA A 55 -2.88 9.12 2.24
N GLU A 56 -2.62 10.39 2.54
CA GLU A 56 -1.91 11.32 1.64
C GLU A 56 -0.46 10.89 1.33
N ASP A 57 0.14 10.08 2.20
CA ASP A 57 1.51 9.57 2.01
C ASP A 57 1.60 8.52 0.91
N VAL A 58 0.45 7.98 0.47
CA VAL A 58 0.40 6.85 -0.46
C VAL A 58 -0.64 7.05 -1.56
N GLU A 59 -0.42 6.38 -2.67
CA GLU A 59 -1.36 6.23 -3.77
C GLU A 59 -1.72 4.75 -3.89
N LEU A 60 -3.03 4.42 -3.92
CA LEU A 60 -3.49 3.06 -4.22
C LEU A 60 -3.43 2.84 -5.74
N VAL A 61 -2.31 2.32 -6.23
CA VAL A 61 -2.05 2.16 -7.67
C VAL A 61 -2.67 0.89 -8.27
N TYR A 62 -3.11 -0.05 -7.44
CA TYR A 62 -3.84 -1.24 -7.88
C TYR A 62 -4.75 -1.78 -6.77
N LEU A 63 -5.95 -2.23 -7.15
CA LEU A 63 -6.85 -3.01 -6.32
C LEU A 63 -7.62 -4.00 -7.20
N GLY A 64 -7.35 -5.30 -7.05
CA GLY A 64 -7.92 -6.29 -7.95
C GLY A 64 -7.48 -7.73 -7.65
N PRO A 65 -7.71 -8.68 -8.56
CA PRO A 65 -7.25 -10.06 -8.40
C PRO A 65 -5.71 -10.15 -8.43
N GLY A 66 -5.14 -11.25 -7.92
CA GLY A 66 -3.71 -11.54 -8.05
C GLY A 66 -3.39 -12.07 -9.44
N ASN A 67 -3.15 -11.17 -10.40
CA ASN A 67 -2.93 -11.49 -11.82
C ASN A 67 -1.64 -10.80 -12.36
N ALA A 68 -1.43 -10.83 -13.67
CA ALA A 68 -0.30 -10.16 -14.30
C ALA A 68 -0.30 -8.64 -14.09
N GLU A 69 -1.47 -8.00 -13.97
CA GLU A 69 -1.59 -6.56 -13.70
C GLU A 69 -1.12 -6.22 -12.29
N TYR A 70 -1.45 -7.05 -11.29
CA TYR A 70 -0.85 -6.95 -9.96
C TYR A 70 0.68 -7.01 -10.01
N SER A 71 1.23 -7.99 -10.73
CA SER A 71 2.68 -8.15 -10.85
C SER A 71 3.36 -6.95 -11.53
N ARG A 72 2.72 -6.35 -12.54
CA ARG A 72 3.19 -5.09 -13.16
C ARG A 72 3.08 -3.91 -12.20
N ALA A 73 1.95 -3.79 -11.51
CA ALA A 73 1.73 -2.73 -10.52
C ALA A 73 2.78 -2.79 -9.42
N ALA A 74 3.10 -3.98 -8.90
CA ALA A 74 4.12 -4.22 -7.89
C ALA A 74 5.56 -4.05 -8.41
N GLY A 75 5.76 -3.97 -9.73
CA GLY A 75 7.07 -3.81 -10.35
C GLY A 75 7.88 -5.11 -10.49
N TYR A 76 7.23 -6.27 -10.41
CA TYR A 76 7.89 -7.57 -10.56
C TYR A 76 8.16 -7.93 -12.03
N ILE A 77 7.33 -7.41 -12.94
CA ILE A 77 7.44 -7.59 -14.37
C ILE A 77 7.14 -6.27 -15.08
N GLN A 78 7.70 -6.09 -16.27
CA GLN A 78 7.53 -4.92 -17.14
C GLN A 78 6.61 -5.27 -18.32
#